data_AF-A0A3B0TTA3-F1
#
_entry.id   AF-A0A3B0TTA3-F1
#
_cell.length_a   1.000
_cell.length_b   1.000
_cell.length_c   1.000
_cell.angle_alpha   90.00
_cell.angle_beta   90.00
_cell.angle_gamma   90.00
#
_symmetry.space_group_name_H-M   'P 1'
#
loop_
_entity.id
_entity.type
_entity.pdbx_description
1 polymer ?
#
loop_
_entity_poly.entity_id
_entity_poly.type
_entity_poly.pdbx_seq_one_letter_code
_entity_poly.pdbx_strand_id
1 'polypeptide(L)'
;MNDQTNMIDWSSPDVLLEIVNSIKTPLSSIMAANDKAAKQIFGEGITQNAAVITLENSKIIANLIEEVIRKTKATEVKEPLFFEIYRDNPQVQAMCSKEVDSKRISKTDKAWLLDLEQVVFNEPQLDQLSLFGLAFEVSVSERQLHRNIKKFLSLTPNKYIRILKLHKAKKLLEEYAYRTISEVSYAVGFSDAHYFSNLFYKQYGAMPKDLLPA
;
A
#
# COMPACT_ATOMS: atom_id res chain seq x y z
N MET A 1 -29.76 12.89 12.25
CA MET A 1 -29.29 11.91 13.25
C MET A 1 -27.80 11.79 13.05
N ASN A 2 -27.03 12.29 14.01
CA ASN A 2 -25.56 12.34 13.97
C ASN A 2 -25.01 10.93 14.17
N ASP A 3 -24.27 10.44 13.18
CA ASP A 3 -23.38 9.30 13.34
C ASP A 3 -21.95 9.84 13.42
N GLN A 4 -21.54 10.23 14.62
CA GLN A 4 -20.15 10.57 14.91
C GLN A 4 -19.39 9.26 15.13
N THR A 5 -18.79 8.74 14.05
CA THR A 5 -17.73 7.75 14.18
C THR A 5 -16.57 8.39 14.97
N ASN A 6 -16.46 8.02 16.24
CA ASN A 6 -15.33 8.38 17.11
C ASN A 6 -14.04 7.86 16.47
N MET A 7 -13.35 8.75 15.77
CA MET A 7 -12.08 8.47 15.13
C MET A 7 -11.02 8.44 16.24
N ILE A 8 -10.63 7.23 16.66
CA ILE A 8 -9.63 7.04 17.70
C ILE A 8 -8.30 7.66 17.23
N ASP A 9 -7.78 8.63 17.97
CA ASP A 9 -6.49 9.25 17.69
C ASP A 9 -5.36 8.35 18.18
N TRP A 10 -4.90 7.49 17.28
CA TRP A 10 -3.81 6.53 17.52
C TRP A 10 -2.43 7.18 17.74
N SER A 11 -2.32 8.50 17.59
CA SER A 11 -1.08 9.25 17.90
C SER A 11 -1.06 9.81 19.33
N SER A 12 -2.19 9.76 20.03
CA SER A 12 -2.31 10.24 21.41
C SER A 12 -1.69 9.25 22.42
N PRO A 13 -0.69 9.69 23.21
CA PRO A 13 -0.11 8.87 24.27
C PRO A 13 -1.13 8.39 25.30
N ASP A 14 -2.19 9.17 25.55
CA ASP A 14 -3.22 8.86 26.54
C ASP A 14 -4.16 7.74 26.06
N VAL A 15 -4.52 7.74 24.77
CA VAL A 15 -5.31 6.67 24.14
C VAL A 15 -4.54 5.36 24.12
N LEU A 16 -3.23 5.43 23.87
CA LEU A 16 -2.35 4.26 23.94
C LEU A 16 -2.21 3.74 25.38
N LEU A 17 -2.14 4.64 26.37
CA LEU A 17 -2.12 4.28 27.79
C LEU A 17 -3.43 3.59 28.21
N GLU A 18 -4.57 4.07 27.72
CA GLU A 18 -5.89 3.52 28.00
C GLU A 18 -6.03 2.09 27.45
N ILE A 19 -5.56 1.85 26.23
CA ILE A 19 -5.53 0.51 25.62
C ILE A 19 -4.58 -0.42 26.39
N VAL A 20 -3.39 0.06 26.77
CA VAL A 20 -2.43 -0.72 27.57
C VAL A 20 -3.04 -1.09 28.93
N ASN A 21 -3.74 -0.17 29.59
CA ASN A 21 -4.40 -0.44 30.87
C ASN A 21 -5.59 -1.40 30.72
N SER A 22 -6.32 -1.31 29.61
CA SER A 22 -7.43 -2.21 29.26
C SER A 22 -6.97 -3.64 28.99
N ILE A 23 -5.72 -3.84 28.57
CA ILE A 23 -5.10 -5.17 28.39
C ILE A 23 -4.44 -5.65 29.68
N LYS A 24 -3.79 -4.75 30.44
CA LYS A 24 -3.07 -5.06 31.67
C LYS A 24 -4.00 -5.64 32.75
N THR A 25 -5.22 -5.15 32.83
CA THR A 25 -6.22 -5.54 33.84
C THR A 25 -6.68 -7.01 33.71
N PRO A 26 -7.11 -7.48 32.52
CA PRO A 26 -7.40 -8.90 32.30
C PRO A 26 -6.17 -9.79 32.45
N LEU A 27 -4.98 -9.35 32.02
CA LEU A 27 -3.73 -10.10 32.20
C LEU A 27 -3.40 -10.32 33.68
N SER A 28 -3.57 -9.28 34.50
CA SER A 28 -3.38 -9.35 35.97
C SER A 28 -4.34 -10.33 36.63
N SER A 29 -5.58 -10.38 36.13
CA SER A 29 -6.63 -11.28 36.64
C SER A 29 -6.36 -12.74 36.28
N ILE A 30 -5.82 -12.99 35.08
CA ILE A 30 -5.37 -14.32 34.64
C ILE A 30 -4.17 -14.77 35.46
N MET A 31 -3.19 -13.88 35.67
CA MET A 31 -2.04 -14.17 36.51
C MET A 31 -2.48 -14.52 37.92
N ALA A 32 -3.37 -13.74 38.53
CA ALA A 32 -3.90 -14.00 39.87
C ALA A 32 -4.69 -15.32 39.96
N ALA A 33 -5.50 -15.66 38.95
CA ALA A 33 -6.23 -16.93 38.90
C ALA A 33 -5.28 -18.13 38.77
N ASN A 34 -4.22 -17.99 37.96
CA ASN A 34 -3.21 -19.01 37.76
C ASN A 34 -2.31 -19.18 39.01
N ASP A 35 -2.01 -18.08 39.71
CA ASP A 35 -1.27 -18.07 40.98
C ASP A 35 -2.08 -18.75 42.10
N LYS A 36 -3.40 -18.54 42.10
CA LYS A 36 -4.34 -19.17 43.04
C LYS A 36 -4.47 -20.67 42.76
N ALA A 37 -4.56 -21.05 41.49
CA ALA A 37 -4.52 -22.45 41.07
C ALA A 37 -3.19 -23.13 41.45
N ALA A 38 -2.05 -22.46 41.24
CA ALA A 38 -0.72 -22.99 41.59
C ALA A 38 -0.53 -23.17 43.11
N LYS A 39 -1.06 -22.25 43.93
CA LYS A 39 -0.98 -22.30 45.41
C LYS A 39 -1.90 -23.36 46.04
N GLN A 40 -2.92 -23.85 45.33
CA GLN A 40 -3.91 -24.81 45.85
C GLN A 40 -3.67 -26.27 45.42
N ILE A 41 -2.57 -26.54 44.71
CA ILE A 41 -2.15 -27.92 44.34
C ILE A 41 -1.74 -28.76 45.57
N PHE A 42 -1.57 -28.16 46.75
CA PHE A 42 -1.26 -28.88 48.00
C PHE A 42 -2.48 -29.40 48.80
N GLY A 43 -3.71 -29.34 48.26
CA GLY A 43 -4.87 -29.93 48.95
C GLY A 43 -6.10 -30.07 48.05
N GLU A 44 -6.27 -31.28 47.51
CA GLU A 44 -7.50 -31.90 46.99
C GLU A 44 -8.42 -31.10 46.04
N GLY A 45 -8.48 -31.53 44.78
CA GLY A 45 -9.67 -31.39 43.91
C GLY A 45 -9.59 -30.34 42.80
N ILE A 46 -9.29 -30.78 41.57
CA ILE A 46 -9.37 -29.96 40.35
C ILE A 46 -10.83 -29.58 40.09
N THR A 47 -11.18 -28.29 40.12
CA THR A 47 -12.53 -27.83 39.74
C THR A 47 -12.53 -27.36 38.27
N GLN A 48 -13.40 -27.97 37.47
CA GLN A 48 -13.64 -27.66 36.04
C GLN A 48 -13.79 -26.15 35.75
N ASN A 49 -14.22 -25.35 36.73
CA ASN A 49 -14.37 -23.89 36.62
C ASN A 49 -13.05 -23.16 36.36
N ALA A 50 -11.94 -23.55 37.00
CA ALA A 50 -10.67 -22.85 36.79
C ALA A 50 -10.16 -23.03 35.37
N ALA A 51 -10.25 -24.25 34.83
CA ALA A 51 -9.84 -24.58 33.46
C ALA A 51 -10.75 -23.93 32.40
N VAL A 52 -12.06 -23.85 32.65
CA VAL A 52 -13.00 -23.17 31.75
C VAL A 52 -12.71 -21.67 31.68
N ILE A 53 -12.44 -21.03 32.83
CA ILE A 53 -12.12 -19.60 32.91
C ILE A 53 -10.77 -19.29 32.26
N THR A 54 -9.74 -20.11 32.42
CA THR A 54 -8.48 -19.91 31.68
C THR A 54 -8.69 -20.05 30.17
N LEU A 55 -9.50 -21.00 29.72
CA LEU A 55 -9.73 -21.28 28.30
C LEU A 55 -10.59 -20.19 27.62
N GLU A 56 -11.59 -19.64 28.30
CA GLU A 56 -12.34 -18.45 27.83
C GLU A 56 -11.46 -17.21 27.75
N ASN A 57 -10.65 -16.95 28.78
CA ASN A 57 -9.76 -15.80 28.79
C ASN A 57 -8.64 -15.91 27.74
N SER A 58 -8.14 -17.12 27.47
CA SER A 58 -7.20 -17.35 26.37
C SER A 58 -7.81 -17.09 25.00
N LYS A 59 -9.10 -17.41 24.78
CA LYS A 59 -9.82 -17.08 23.53
C LYS A 59 -10.01 -15.57 23.37
N ILE A 60 -10.37 -14.87 24.45
CA ILE A 60 -10.51 -13.40 24.42
C ILE A 60 -9.16 -12.76 24.08
N ILE A 61 -8.06 -13.21 24.69
CA ILE A 61 -6.71 -12.73 24.36
C ILE A 61 -6.36 -13.02 22.90
N ALA A 62 -6.64 -14.22 22.38
CA ALA A 62 -6.37 -14.55 20.98
C ALA A 62 -7.13 -13.63 20.01
N ASN A 63 -8.41 -13.38 20.28
CA ASN A 63 -9.23 -12.47 19.47
C ASN A 63 -8.71 -11.03 19.53
N LEU A 64 -8.28 -10.55 20.71
CA LEU A 64 -7.68 -9.23 20.86
C LEU A 64 -6.34 -9.12 20.13
N ILE A 65 -5.51 -10.18 20.15
CA ILE A 65 -4.26 -10.24 19.38
C ILE A 65 -4.56 -10.19 17.88
N GLU A 66 -5.53 -10.96 17.39
CA GLU A 66 -5.95 -10.92 15.99
C GLU A 66 -6.45 -9.54 15.59
N GLU A 67 -7.22 -8.88 16.46
CA GLU A 67 -7.72 -7.53 16.19
C GLU A 67 -6.60 -6.48 16.15
N VAL A 68 -5.60 -6.58 17.04
CA VAL A 68 -4.40 -5.74 17.02
C VAL A 68 -3.58 -6.00 15.75
N ILE A 69 -3.39 -7.26 15.34
CA ILE A 69 -2.69 -7.61 14.09
C ILE A 69 -3.43 -7.02 12.88
N ARG A 70 -4.77 -7.10 12.87
CA ARG A 70 -5.61 -6.53 11.80
C ARG A 70 -5.47 -5.00 11.74
N LYS A 71 -5.54 -4.33 12.89
CA LYS A 71 -5.43 -2.86 12.98
C LYS A 71 -4.02 -2.35 12.64
N THR A 72 -2.98 -3.10 13.02
CA THR A 72 -1.59 -2.77 12.68
C THR A 72 -1.30 -2.95 11.18
N LYS A 73 -1.81 -4.01 10.54
CA LYS A 73 -1.76 -4.16 9.06
C LYS A 73 -2.50 -3.03 8.33
N ALA A 74 -3.62 -2.55 8.88
CA ALA A 74 -4.32 -1.39 8.31
C ALA A 74 -3.53 -0.07 8.43
N THR A 75 -2.44 -0.03 9.21
CA THR A 75 -1.58 1.15 9.38
C THR A 75 -0.35 1.13 8.44
N GLU A 76 -0.14 0.04 7.69
CA GLU A 76 0.94 -0.06 6.72
C GLU A 76 0.49 0.58 5.40
N VAL A 77 0.92 1.82 5.16
CA VAL A 77 0.75 2.46 3.86
C VAL A 77 1.47 1.61 2.83
N LYS A 78 0.71 1.02 1.90
CA LYS A 78 1.22 0.19 0.81
C LYS A 78 2.35 0.94 0.09
N GLU A 79 3.41 0.23 -0.29
CA GLU A 79 4.47 0.83 -1.09
C GLU A 79 3.92 1.24 -2.47
N PRO A 80 4.16 2.48 -2.94
CA PRO A 80 3.78 2.88 -4.29
C PRO A 80 4.41 1.94 -5.33
N LEU A 81 3.62 1.58 -6.34
CA LEU A 81 4.00 0.63 -7.38
C LEU A 81 5.29 1.03 -8.09
N PHE A 82 5.55 2.32 -8.20
CA PHE A 82 6.82 2.81 -8.76
C PHE A 82 8.06 2.15 -8.16
N PHE A 83 8.09 1.87 -6.86
CA PHE A 83 9.27 1.30 -6.22
C PHE A 83 9.49 -0.17 -6.58
N GLU A 84 8.43 -0.92 -6.87
CA GLU A 84 8.51 -2.25 -7.48
C GLU A 84 9.13 -2.13 -8.88
N ILE A 85 8.56 -1.26 -9.72
CA ILE A 85 9.05 -1.02 -11.09
C ILE A 85 10.52 -0.59 -11.09
N TYR A 86 10.90 0.33 -10.21
CA TYR A 86 12.26 0.84 -10.10
C TYR A 86 13.25 -0.26 -9.73
N ARG A 87 12.90 -1.16 -8.80
CA ARG A 87 13.78 -2.23 -8.34
C ARG A 87 14.04 -3.27 -9.42
N ASP A 88 13.01 -3.60 -10.20
CA ASP A 88 13.04 -4.68 -11.17
C ASP A 88 13.46 -4.22 -12.57
N ASN A 89 13.69 -2.93 -12.79
CA ASN A 89 13.97 -2.38 -14.11
C ASN A 89 15.18 -1.42 -14.14
N PRO A 90 16.35 -1.89 -14.64
CA PRO A 90 17.56 -1.06 -14.77
C PRO A 90 17.39 0.17 -15.68
N GLN A 91 16.55 0.09 -16.72
CA GLN A 91 16.29 1.25 -17.59
C GLN A 91 15.53 2.34 -16.83
N VAL A 92 14.58 1.97 -15.96
CA VAL A 92 13.87 2.92 -15.10
C VAL A 92 14.81 3.53 -14.06
N GLN A 93 15.74 2.75 -13.50
CA GLN A 93 16.79 3.27 -12.63
C GLN A 93 17.63 4.35 -13.32
N ALA A 94 18.06 4.08 -14.56
CA ALA A 94 18.84 5.02 -15.37
C ALA A 94 18.05 6.29 -15.77
N MET A 95 16.72 6.25 -15.78
CA MET A 95 15.89 7.44 -16.03
C MET A 95 15.86 8.41 -14.86
N CYS A 96 16.14 7.94 -13.64
CA CYS A 96 16.13 8.74 -12.42
C CYS A 96 17.45 9.50 -12.29
N SER A 97 17.41 10.80 -11.99
CA SER A 97 18.64 11.60 -11.88
C SER A 97 19.53 11.24 -10.67
N LYS A 98 18.98 10.53 -9.70
CA LYS A 98 19.63 10.05 -8.47
C LYS A 98 18.94 8.77 -8.04
N GLU A 99 19.59 8.01 -7.17
CA GLU A 99 18.98 6.85 -6.51
C GLU A 99 17.74 7.25 -5.70
N VAL A 100 16.73 6.39 -5.72
CA VAL A 100 15.41 6.62 -5.12
C VAL A 100 15.13 5.50 -4.11
N ASP A 101 14.70 5.87 -2.91
CA ASP A 101 14.43 4.93 -1.83
C ASP A 101 13.12 5.27 -1.12
N SER A 102 12.18 4.33 -1.14
CA SER A 102 10.87 4.41 -0.49
C SER A 102 11.00 4.70 1.01
N LYS A 103 12.04 4.20 1.69
CA LYS A 103 12.22 4.40 3.13
C LYS A 103 12.50 5.84 3.52
N ARG A 104 12.97 6.67 2.57
CA ARG A 104 13.26 8.10 2.78
C ARG A 104 12.04 9.00 2.58
N ILE A 105 10.90 8.42 2.21
CA ILE A 105 9.65 9.13 1.96
C ILE A 105 8.71 8.96 3.16
N SER A 106 8.10 10.07 3.59
CA SER A 106 7.14 10.05 4.70
C SER A 106 5.90 9.23 4.37
N LYS A 107 5.17 8.76 5.39
CA LYS A 107 3.91 8.02 5.18
C LYS A 107 2.89 8.83 4.38
N THR A 108 2.77 10.12 4.67
CA THR A 108 1.86 11.05 3.96
C THR A 108 2.24 11.19 2.49
N ASP A 109 3.53 11.35 2.19
CA ASP A 109 4.01 11.48 0.81
C ASP A 109 3.83 10.17 0.02
N LYS A 110 3.95 9.00 0.69
CA LYS A 110 3.62 7.71 0.07
C LYS A 110 2.14 7.59 -0.25
N ALA A 111 1.26 7.99 0.68
CA ALA A 111 -0.17 8.00 0.44
C ALA A 111 -0.52 8.89 -0.78
N TRP A 112 0.08 10.08 -0.86
CA TRP A 112 -0.09 10.96 -2.02
C TRP A 112 0.40 10.33 -3.34
N LEU A 113 1.53 9.59 -3.32
CA LEU A 113 1.99 8.85 -4.50
C LEU A 113 1.03 7.73 -4.89
N LEU A 114 0.44 7.02 -3.93
CA LEU A 114 -0.58 6.01 -4.21
C LEU A 114 -1.81 6.62 -4.86
N ASP A 115 -2.30 7.74 -4.34
CA ASP A 115 -3.45 8.45 -4.91
C ASP A 115 -3.15 8.87 -6.36
N LEU A 116 -1.94 9.39 -6.60
CA LEU A 116 -1.48 9.76 -7.93
C LEU A 116 -1.42 8.55 -8.89
N GLU A 117 -0.96 7.39 -8.43
CA GLU A 117 -0.95 6.15 -9.22
C GLU A 117 -2.38 5.69 -9.55
N GLN A 118 -3.32 5.80 -8.61
CA GLN A 118 -4.73 5.48 -8.84
C GLN A 118 -5.33 6.37 -9.92
N VAL A 119 -5.10 7.68 -9.86
CA VAL A 119 -5.59 8.62 -10.89
C VAL A 119 -5.05 8.23 -12.27
N VAL A 120 -3.74 7.94 -12.39
CA VAL A 120 -3.12 7.50 -13.65
C VAL A 120 -3.74 6.20 -14.18
N PHE A 121 -4.17 5.29 -13.31
CA PHE A 121 -4.74 4.01 -13.70
C PHE A 121 -6.23 4.05 -14.02
N ASN A 122 -6.98 4.92 -13.35
CA ASN A 122 -8.41 5.09 -13.56
C ASN A 122 -8.71 5.95 -14.80
N GLU A 123 -7.81 6.86 -15.15
CA GLU A 123 -7.96 7.77 -16.30
C GLU A 123 -6.86 7.56 -17.35
N PRO A 124 -6.90 6.44 -18.11
CA PRO A 124 -5.85 6.15 -19.10
C PRO A 124 -5.72 7.26 -20.16
N GLN A 125 -6.83 7.93 -20.51
CA GLN A 125 -6.90 9.01 -21.51
C GLN A 125 -6.35 10.37 -21.01
N LEU A 126 -5.65 10.41 -19.87
CA LEU A 126 -4.72 11.49 -19.52
C LEU A 126 -3.56 11.53 -20.53
N ASP A 127 -3.86 11.84 -21.80
CA ASP A 127 -2.86 12.22 -22.77
C ASP A 127 -2.32 13.62 -22.37
N GLN A 128 -1.33 14.14 -23.09
CA GLN A 128 -0.51 15.30 -22.69
C GLN A 128 -1.28 16.60 -22.30
N LEU A 129 -2.60 16.66 -22.54
CA LEU A 129 -3.57 17.55 -21.88
C LEU A 129 -4.23 16.80 -20.70
N SER A 130 -3.86 16.99 -19.44
CA SER A 130 -3.14 18.11 -18.90
C SER A 130 -2.51 17.68 -17.59
N LEU A 131 -1.20 17.92 -17.46
CA LEU A 131 -0.54 17.83 -16.17
C LEU A 131 -1.29 18.64 -15.09
N PHE A 132 -1.98 19.69 -15.53
CA PHE A 132 -3.00 20.42 -14.79
C PHE A 132 -4.07 19.52 -14.16
N GLY A 133 -4.77 18.69 -14.95
CA GLY A 133 -5.81 17.78 -14.48
C GLY A 133 -5.28 16.79 -13.45
N LEU A 134 -4.11 16.19 -13.71
CA LEU A 134 -3.47 15.32 -12.73
C LEU A 134 -3.14 16.06 -11.42
N ALA A 135 -2.62 17.28 -11.52
CA ALA A 135 -2.33 18.12 -10.36
C ALA A 135 -3.61 18.49 -9.59
N PHE A 136 -4.69 18.77 -10.33
CA PHE A 136 -6.00 19.10 -9.78
C PHE A 136 -6.60 17.92 -9.00
N GLU A 137 -6.60 16.71 -9.58
CA GLU A 137 -7.12 15.48 -8.93
C GLU A 137 -6.38 15.18 -7.62
N VAL A 138 -5.07 15.42 -7.57
CA VAL A 138 -4.28 15.24 -6.33
C VAL A 138 -4.12 16.52 -5.52
N SER A 139 -4.98 17.52 -5.75
CA SER A 139 -5.11 18.76 -4.96
C SER A 139 -3.83 19.58 -4.80
N VAL A 140 -3.02 19.67 -5.86
CA VAL A 140 -1.79 20.46 -5.89
C VAL A 140 -1.69 21.32 -7.14
N SER A 141 -0.83 22.35 -7.14
CA SER A 141 -0.47 23.05 -8.37
C SER A 141 0.46 22.21 -9.25
N GLU A 142 0.51 22.46 -10.56
CA GLU A 142 1.48 21.80 -11.45
C GLU A 142 2.92 21.98 -10.99
N ARG A 143 3.27 23.17 -10.49
CA ARG A 143 4.60 23.46 -9.93
C ARG A 143 4.90 22.57 -8.73
N GLN A 144 3.90 22.32 -7.88
CA GLN A 144 4.01 21.43 -6.73
C GLN A 144 4.13 19.97 -7.16
N LEU A 145 3.33 19.53 -8.15
CA LEU A 145 3.40 18.19 -8.73
C LEU A 145 4.82 17.91 -9.27
N HIS A 146 5.36 18.83 -10.06
CA HIS A 146 6.76 18.78 -10.52
C HIS A 146 7.74 18.67 -9.36
N ARG A 147 7.60 19.52 -8.34
CA ARG A 147 8.52 19.54 -7.19
C ARG A 147 8.47 18.24 -6.39
N ASN A 148 7.27 17.72 -6.14
CA ASN A 148 7.04 16.49 -5.39
C ASN A 148 7.63 15.29 -6.14
N ILE A 149 7.27 15.10 -7.41
CA ILE A 149 7.79 13.98 -8.22
C ILE A 149 9.31 14.06 -8.33
N LYS A 150 9.87 15.25 -8.54
CA LYS A 150 11.33 15.42 -8.60
C LYS A 150 12.00 15.09 -7.27
N LYS A 151 11.43 15.54 -6.15
CA LYS A 151 11.94 15.30 -4.80
C LYS A 151 11.92 13.82 -4.43
N PHE A 152 10.79 13.15 -4.72
CA PHE A 152 10.54 11.78 -4.28
C PHE A 152 11.17 10.75 -5.21
N LEU A 153 11.07 10.98 -6.52
CA LEU A 153 11.34 9.96 -7.53
C LEU A 153 12.46 10.34 -8.49
N SER A 154 13.09 11.51 -8.33
CA SER A 154 14.16 11.99 -9.22
C SER A 154 13.77 12.05 -10.71
N LEU A 155 12.47 12.15 -11.01
CA LEU A 155 11.88 12.15 -12.35
C LEU A 155 11.15 13.47 -12.66
N THR A 156 10.71 13.60 -13.92
CA THR A 156 9.68 14.58 -14.30
C THR A 156 8.31 13.89 -14.26
N PRO A 157 7.20 14.65 -14.08
CA PRO A 157 5.85 14.07 -14.06
C PRO A 157 5.54 13.23 -15.30
N ASN A 158 5.82 13.74 -16.49
CA ASN A 158 5.58 13.01 -17.74
C ASN A 158 6.37 11.69 -17.83
N LYS A 159 7.62 11.67 -17.33
CA LYS A 159 8.40 10.42 -17.28
C LYS A 159 7.77 9.42 -16.31
N TYR A 160 7.33 9.90 -15.15
CA TYR A 160 6.69 9.07 -14.13
C TYR A 160 5.39 8.44 -14.65
N ILE A 161 4.47 9.24 -15.20
CA ILE A 161 3.20 8.78 -15.77
C ILE A 161 3.46 7.75 -16.88
N ARG A 162 4.41 8.04 -17.78
CA ARG A 162 4.79 7.11 -18.87
C ARG A 162 5.28 5.77 -18.33
N ILE A 163 6.09 5.76 -17.26
CA ILE A 163 6.58 4.53 -16.64
C ILE A 163 5.42 3.67 -16.14
N LEU A 164 4.46 4.28 -15.45
CA LEU A 164 3.27 3.61 -14.94
C LEU A 164 2.39 3.07 -16.08
N LYS A 165 2.11 3.88 -17.12
CA LYS A 165 1.33 3.46 -18.30
C LYS A 165 1.96 2.26 -19.00
N LEU A 166 3.28 2.29 -19.22
CA LEU A 166 4.00 1.19 -19.85
C LEU A 166 4.01 -0.08 -18.98
N HIS A 167 4.08 0.07 -17.66
CA HIS A 167 3.97 -1.07 -16.74
C HIS A 167 2.56 -1.69 -16.76
N LYS A 168 1.51 -0.86 -16.80
CA LYS A 168 0.13 -1.35 -17.01
C LYS A 168 0.02 -2.10 -18.33
N ALA A 169 0.60 -1.58 -19.42
CA ALA A 169 0.60 -2.27 -20.71
C ALA A 169 1.33 -3.62 -20.66
N LYS A 170 2.47 -3.71 -19.97
CA LYS A 170 3.18 -4.98 -19.78
C LYS A 170 2.28 -6.03 -19.12
N LYS A 171 1.57 -5.65 -18.05
CA LYS A 171 0.60 -6.55 -17.38
C LYS A 171 -0.52 -7.00 -18.32
N LEU A 172 -1.12 -6.06 -19.06
CA LEU A 172 -2.18 -6.38 -20.02
C LEU A 172 -1.72 -7.32 -21.15
N LEU A 173 -0.46 -7.21 -21.58
CA LEU A 173 0.14 -8.11 -22.57
C LEU A 173 0.38 -9.51 -21.98
N GLU A 174 0.95 -9.58 -20.78
CA GLU A 174 1.22 -10.84 -20.07
C GLU A 174 -0.07 -11.60 -19.69
N GLU A 175 -1.15 -10.87 -19.43
CA GLU A 175 -2.49 -11.41 -19.15
C GLU A 175 -3.29 -11.73 -20.42
N TYR A 176 -2.75 -11.44 -21.60
CA TYR A 176 -3.45 -11.59 -22.89
C TYR A 176 -4.82 -10.90 -22.93
N ALA A 177 -4.94 -9.76 -22.25
CA ALA A 177 -6.19 -9.03 -22.10
C ALA A 177 -6.73 -8.45 -23.42
N TYR A 178 -5.85 -8.27 -24.41
CA TYR A 178 -6.17 -7.74 -25.74
C TYR A 178 -5.49 -8.56 -26.83
N ARG A 179 -6.02 -8.48 -28.07
CA ARG A 179 -5.53 -9.28 -29.19
C ARG A 179 -4.41 -8.59 -29.97
N THR A 180 -4.35 -7.27 -29.92
CA THR A 180 -3.39 -6.49 -30.71
C THR A 180 -2.61 -5.49 -29.86
N ILE A 181 -1.40 -5.16 -30.31
CA ILE A 181 -0.56 -4.13 -29.68
C ILE A 181 -1.23 -2.75 -29.71
N SER A 182 -1.97 -2.45 -30.78
CA SER A 182 -2.72 -1.21 -30.90
C SER A 182 -3.81 -1.10 -29.83
N GLU A 183 -4.59 -2.15 -29.59
CA GLU A 183 -5.60 -2.16 -28.53
C GLU A 183 -4.98 -1.92 -27.15
N VAL A 184 -3.86 -2.59 -26.82
CA VAL A 184 -3.15 -2.35 -25.55
C VAL A 184 -2.67 -0.90 -25.45
N SER A 185 -2.07 -0.37 -26.52
CA SER A 185 -1.58 1.01 -26.59
C SER A 185 -2.71 2.01 -26.28
N TYR A 186 -3.87 1.85 -26.93
CA TYR A 186 -5.03 2.71 -26.69
C TYR A 186 -5.61 2.52 -25.29
N ALA A 187 -5.68 1.29 -24.78
CA ALA A 187 -6.20 0.97 -23.46
C ALA A 187 -5.41 1.61 -22.31
N VAL A 188 -4.10 1.81 -22.48
CA VAL A 188 -3.26 2.53 -21.51
C VAL A 188 -3.07 4.01 -21.87
N GLY A 189 -3.74 4.48 -22.92
CA GLY A 189 -3.83 5.89 -23.29
C GLY A 189 -2.63 6.44 -24.03
N PHE A 190 -2.10 5.69 -25.00
CA PHE A 190 -1.28 6.23 -26.07
C PHE A 190 -2.11 6.31 -27.36
N SER A 191 -2.01 7.44 -28.04
CA SER A 191 -2.68 7.70 -29.32
C SER A 191 -1.94 7.09 -30.54
N ASP A 192 -0.69 6.66 -30.37
CA ASP A 192 0.15 6.09 -31.43
C ASP A 192 0.84 4.79 -30.95
N ALA A 193 0.48 3.67 -31.59
CA ALA A 193 1.00 2.34 -31.28
C ALA A 193 2.49 2.14 -31.61
N HIS A 194 3.02 2.83 -32.63
CA HIS A 194 4.45 2.81 -32.96
C HIS A 194 5.25 3.58 -31.93
N TYR A 195 4.78 4.76 -31.53
CA TYR A 195 5.40 5.54 -30.46
C TYR A 195 5.37 4.77 -29.13
N PHE A 196 4.23 4.19 -28.77
CA PHE A 196 4.10 3.28 -27.63
C PHE A 196 5.13 2.16 -27.68
N SER A 197 5.24 1.44 -28.81
CA SER A 197 6.16 0.30 -28.94
C SER A 197 7.62 0.70 -28.76
N ASN A 198 8.02 1.86 -29.31
CA ASN A 198 9.35 2.40 -29.12
C ASN A 198 9.64 2.76 -27.65
N LEU A 199 8.67 3.33 -26.95
CA LEU A 199 8.82 3.66 -25.52
C LEU A 199 8.84 2.40 -24.66
N PHE A 200 8.01 1.41 -24.99
CA PHE A 200 7.99 0.12 -24.32
C PHE A 200 9.33 -0.59 -24.44
N TYR A 201 9.89 -0.65 -25.65
CA TYR A 201 11.22 -1.18 -25.89
C TYR A 201 12.30 -0.43 -25.09
N LYS A 202 12.24 0.90 -25.03
CA LYS A 202 13.17 1.69 -24.22
C LYS A 202 13.07 1.40 -22.71
N GLN A 203 11.90 1.03 -22.22
CA GLN A 203 11.68 0.72 -20.81
C GLN A 203 12.03 -0.73 -20.48
N TYR A 204 11.73 -1.70 -21.35
CA TYR A 204 11.84 -3.12 -21.03
C TYR A 204 12.88 -3.90 -21.83
N GLY A 205 13.46 -3.31 -22.88
CA GLY A 205 14.43 -3.98 -23.76
C GLY A 205 13.83 -5.05 -24.68
N ALA A 206 12.52 -5.25 -24.63
CA ALA A 206 11.77 -6.19 -25.48
C ALA A 206 10.63 -5.45 -26.20
N MET A 207 10.25 -5.91 -27.39
CA MET A 207 9.12 -5.31 -28.09
C MET A 207 7.81 -5.81 -27.48
N PRO A 208 6.73 -5.00 -27.47
CA PRO A 208 5.42 -5.45 -26.98
C PRO A 208 4.93 -6.75 -27.63
N LYS A 209 5.20 -6.92 -28.93
CA LYS A 209 4.82 -8.12 -29.70
C LYS A 209 5.45 -9.40 -29.17
N ASP A 210 6.61 -9.31 -28.52
CA ASP A 210 7.36 -10.49 -28.04
C ASP A 210 6.70 -11.10 -26.79
N LEU A 211 5.74 -10.37 -26.17
CA LEU A 211 4.97 -10.80 -25.00
C LEU A 211 3.61 -11.41 -25.38
N LEU A 212 3.17 -11.24 -26.64
CA LEU A 212 1.95 -11.89 -27.13
C LEU A 212 2.23 -13.35 -27.48
N PRO A 213 1.23 -14.24 -27.38
CA PRO A 213 1.38 -15.61 -27.81
C PRO A 213 1.48 -15.64 -29.35
N ALA A 214 2.25 -16.61 -29.86
CA ALA A 214 2.45 -16.81 -31.30
C ALA A 214 1.17 -17.26 -32.02
#